data_AF-A0A6J4R6G0-F1
#
_entry.id   AF-A0A6J4R6G0-F1
#
_cell.length_a   1.000
_cell.length_b   1.000
_cell.length_c   1.000
_cell.angle_alpha   90.00
_cell.angle_beta   90.00
_cell.angle_gamma   90.00
#
_symmetry.space_group_name_H-M   'P 1'
#
loop_
_entity.id
_entity.type
_entity.pdbx_description
1 polymer ?
#
loop_
_entity_poly.entity_id
_entity_poly.type
_entity_poly.pdbx_seq_one_letter_code
_entity_poly.pdbx_strand_id
1 'polypeptide(L)'
;MAPYEPPRQSLRGQFIDAVFILVLLFATLFVSTYVLSLQAGGAAGGEEARPRPVSELPISAAEKQQFRKMIDVGMVDLRAVNDSVAANRASTDKYAFSVLSLVVTAAIIIAYMAFVYRLSFKEYREVIEEKFGPSEGGRT
;
A
#
# COMPACT_ATOMS: atom_id res chain seq x y z
N MET A 1 12.04 8.69 -45.98
CA MET A 1 11.27 9.41 -44.93
C MET A 1 12.25 9.85 -43.88
N ALA A 2 12.16 11.09 -43.37
CA ALA A 2 13.06 11.55 -42.32
C ALA A 2 12.79 10.78 -41.01
N PRO A 3 13.81 10.28 -40.29
CA PRO A 3 13.62 9.61 -39.01
C PRO A 3 12.93 10.54 -38.00
N TYR A 4 11.94 10.03 -37.26
CA TYR A 4 11.32 10.78 -36.17
C TYR A 4 12.34 11.08 -35.08
N GLU A 5 12.46 12.34 -34.70
CA GLU A 5 13.33 12.78 -33.61
C GLU A 5 12.45 13.18 -32.41
N PRO A 6 12.51 12.47 -31.28
CA PRO A 6 11.60 12.72 -30.17
C PRO A 6 11.90 14.07 -29.49
N PRO A 7 10.85 14.78 -29.02
CA PRO A 7 11.04 16.04 -28.32
C PRO A 7 11.79 15.83 -27.00
N ARG A 8 12.89 16.56 -26.82
CA ARG A 8 13.65 16.53 -25.56
C ARG A 8 12.87 17.30 -24.49
N GLN A 9 12.38 16.58 -23.49
CA GLN A 9 11.69 17.19 -22.35
C GLN A 9 12.64 18.07 -21.53
N SER A 10 12.16 19.22 -21.05
CA SER A 10 12.95 20.12 -20.22
C SER A 10 13.17 19.54 -18.82
N LEU A 11 14.39 19.70 -18.28
CA LEU A 11 14.74 19.25 -16.91
C LEU A 11 13.83 19.86 -15.82
N ARG A 12 13.35 21.10 -16.04
CA ARG A 12 12.44 21.77 -15.11
C ARG A 12 11.08 21.08 -15.03
N GLY A 13 10.53 20.67 -16.17
CA GLY A 13 9.26 19.95 -16.22
C GLY A 13 9.34 18.58 -15.53
N GLN A 14 10.44 17.85 -15.78
CA GLN A 14 10.68 16.56 -15.13
C GLN A 14 10.83 16.68 -13.61
N PHE A 15 11.49 17.73 -13.12
CA PHE A 15 11.64 17.97 -11.69
C PHE A 15 10.30 18.25 -11.01
N ILE A 16 9.46 19.11 -11.61
CA ILE A 16 8.14 19.43 -11.05
C ILE A 16 7.26 18.18 -11.02
N ASP A 17 7.26 17.39 -12.09
CA ASP A 17 6.50 16.13 -12.17
C ASP A 17 6.94 15.14 -11.08
N ALA A 18 8.25 14.93 -10.92
CA ALA A 18 8.79 14.05 -9.88
C ALA A 18 8.42 14.52 -8.47
N VAL A 19 8.51 15.83 -8.18
CA VAL A 19 8.09 16.40 -6.90
C VAL A 19 6.59 16.23 -6.68
N PHE A 20 5.78 16.42 -7.71
CA PHE A 20 4.33 16.24 -7.63
C PHE A 20 3.96 14.79 -7.31
N ILE A 21 4.57 13.82 -8.01
CA ILE A 21 4.39 12.39 -7.71
C ILE A 21 4.88 12.04 -6.30
N LEU A 22 6.01 12.61 -5.85
CA LEU A 22 6.52 12.40 -4.50
C LEU A 22 5.54 12.91 -3.43
N VAL A 23 4.95 14.09 -3.65
CA VAL A 23 3.93 14.66 -2.76
C VAL A 23 2.67 13.80 -2.76
N LEU A 24 2.20 13.33 -3.92
CA LEU A 24 1.05 12.43 -4.00
C LEU A 24 1.31 11.10 -3.31
N LEU A 25 2.51 10.54 -3.45
CA LEU A 25 2.90 9.30 -2.79
C LEU A 25 2.96 9.50 -1.27
N PHE A 26 3.56 10.60 -0.81
CA PHE A 26 3.55 10.96 0.60
C PHE A 26 2.11 11.15 1.13
N ALA A 27 1.27 11.88 0.42
CA ALA A 27 -0.13 12.08 0.79
C ALA A 27 -0.91 10.77 0.81
N THR A 28 -0.69 9.88 -0.17
CA THR A 28 -1.34 8.56 -0.23
C THR A 28 -0.92 7.69 0.95
N LEU A 29 0.38 7.63 1.26
CA LEU A 29 0.88 6.93 2.44
C LEU A 29 0.33 7.54 3.73
N PHE A 30 0.39 8.86 3.87
CA PHE A 30 -0.08 9.55 5.07
C PHE A 30 -1.58 9.32 5.31
N VAL A 31 -2.41 9.51 4.29
CA VAL A 31 -3.87 9.31 4.38
C VAL A 31 -4.18 7.85 4.68
N SER A 32 -3.59 6.90 3.94
CA SER A 32 -3.82 5.48 4.18
C SER A 32 -3.40 5.06 5.59
N THR A 33 -2.21 5.48 6.03
CA THR A 33 -1.60 5.05 7.30
C THR A 33 -2.14 5.77 8.53
N TYR A 34 -2.58 7.03 8.45
CA TYR A 34 -2.98 7.80 9.63
C TYR A 34 -4.45 8.24 9.62
N VAL A 35 -5.05 8.47 8.45
CA VAL A 35 -6.44 8.94 8.36
C VAL A 35 -7.39 7.76 8.20
N LEU A 36 -7.08 6.85 7.28
CA LEU A 36 -7.91 5.68 7.00
C LEU A 36 -7.71 4.59 8.05
N SER A 37 -6.51 4.44 8.61
CA SER A 37 -6.27 3.60 9.79
C SER A 37 -7.03 4.07 11.02
N LEU A 38 -7.38 5.35 11.13
CA LEU A 38 -8.26 5.85 12.20
C LEU A 38 -9.72 5.36 12.00
N GLN A 39 -10.15 5.21 10.75
CA GLN A 39 -11.47 4.67 10.39
C GLN A 39 -11.53 3.13 10.37
N ALA A 40 -10.44 2.47 9.96
CA ALA A 40 -10.32 1.00 9.90
C ALA A 40 -9.79 0.39 11.22
N GLY A 41 -9.11 1.19 12.05
CA GLY A 41 -8.50 0.83 13.33
C GLY A 41 -9.43 0.94 14.53
N GLY A 42 -10.73 1.12 14.32
CA GLY A 42 -11.74 0.92 15.37
C GLY A 42 -11.91 -0.55 15.79
N ALA A 43 -11.28 -1.50 15.10
CA ALA A 43 -11.44 -2.94 15.35
C ALA A 43 -10.28 -3.61 16.11
N ALA A 44 -9.30 -2.86 16.61
CA ALA A 44 -8.18 -3.41 17.40
C ALA A 44 -7.98 -2.72 18.77
N GLY A 45 -9.02 -2.08 19.31
CA GLY A 45 -9.05 -1.51 20.65
C GLY A 45 -10.14 -2.18 21.50
N GLY A 46 -9.99 -3.49 21.75
CA GLY A 46 -10.80 -4.14 22.78
C GLY A 46 -10.49 -3.51 24.14
N GLU A 47 -11.49 -2.81 24.66
CA GLU A 47 -11.63 -2.20 26.00
C GLU A 47 -10.48 -1.29 26.48
N GLU A 48 -10.87 -0.15 27.05
CA GLU A 48 -10.04 0.69 27.91
C GLU A 48 -9.67 -0.02 29.23
N ALA A 49 -9.16 -1.25 29.15
CA ALA A 49 -8.61 -1.94 30.29
C ALA A 49 -7.36 -1.20 30.74
N ARG A 50 -7.33 -0.80 32.01
CA ARG A 50 -6.18 -0.16 32.66
C ARG A 50 -4.92 -0.96 32.33
N PRO A 51 -3.81 -0.31 31.87
CA PRO A 51 -2.61 -1.01 31.47
C PRO A 51 -2.09 -1.87 32.63
N ARG A 52 -1.91 -3.17 32.36
CA ARG A 52 -1.44 -4.14 33.36
C ARG A 52 0.08 -3.99 33.53
N PRO A 53 0.61 -4.24 34.73
CA PRO A 53 2.04 -4.26 34.93
C PRO A 53 2.70 -5.37 34.08
N VAL A 54 3.92 -5.13 33.61
CA VAL A 54 4.67 -6.06 32.74
C VAL A 54 4.80 -7.47 33.33
N SER A 55 4.74 -7.61 34.67
CA SER A 55 4.73 -8.91 35.36
C SER A 55 3.57 -9.81 34.97
N GLU A 56 2.40 -9.24 34.69
CA GLU A 56 1.15 -9.96 34.42
C GLU A 56 0.94 -10.24 32.94
N LEU A 57 1.80 -9.71 32.07
CA LEU A 57 1.71 -9.94 30.63
C LEU A 57 2.05 -11.40 30.27
N PRO A 58 1.34 -12.00 29.30
CA PRO A 58 1.55 -13.38 28.86
C PRO A 58 2.73 -13.48 27.88
N ILE A 59 3.91 -13.02 28.32
CA ILE A 59 5.17 -13.01 27.57
C ILE A 59 6.27 -13.72 28.36
N SER A 60 7.38 -14.08 27.72
CA SER A 60 8.48 -14.80 28.37
C SER A 60 9.15 -13.98 29.48
N ALA A 61 9.87 -14.66 30.37
CA ALA A 61 10.60 -14.00 31.46
C ALA A 61 11.67 -13.01 30.95
N ALA A 62 12.35 -13.34 29.84
CA ALA A 62 13.34 -12.48 29.22
C ALA A 62 12.71 -11.20 28.64
N GLU A 63 11.57 -11.32 27.94
CA GLU A 63 10.84 -10.18 27.41
C GLU A 63 10.35 -9.25 28.52
N LYS A 64 9.85 -9.80 29.64
CA LYS A 64 9.46 -8.98 30.81
C LYS A 64 10.62 -8.14 31.35
N GLN A 65 11.83 -8.71 31.41
CA GLN A 65 13.01 -7.98 31.88
C GLN A 65 13.42 -6.88 30.90
N GLN A 66 13.37 -7.16 29.60
CA GLN A 66 13.69 -6.18 28.56
C GLN A 66 12.73 -5.00 28.59
N PHE A 67 11.41 -5.24 28.61
CA PHE A 67 10.41 -4.17 28.67
C PHE A 67 10.50 -3.34 29.95
N ARG A 68 10.80 -3.96 31.09
CA ARG A 68 11.04 -3.21 32.34
C ARG A 68 12.18 -2.22 32.19
N LYS A 69 13.31 -2.64 31.61
CA LYS A 69 14.45 -1.75 31.36
C LYS A 69 14.08 -0.61 30.42
N MET A 70 13.36 -0.91 29.34
CA MET A 70 12.93 0.11 28.36
C MET A 70 11.97 1.14 28.97
N ILE A 71 11.07 0.72 29.87
CA ILE A 71 10.19 1.63 30.61
C ILE A 71 10.98 2.50 31.59
N ASP A 72 11.93 1.91 32.32
CA ASP A 72 12.77 2.61 33.29
C ASP A 72 13.62 3.73 32.64
N VAL A 73 14.18 3.46 31.45
CA VAL A 73 14.92 4.47 30.67
C VAL A 73 14.02 5.42 29.86
N GLY A 74 12.69 5.30 29.99
CA GLY A 74 11.72 6.15 29.30
C GLY A 74 11.66 5.97 27.78
N MET A 75 12.14 4.84 27.24
CA MET A 75 12.09 4.57 25.80
C MET A 75 10.69 4.13 25.32
N VAL A 76 9.92 3.47 26.18
CA VAL A 76 8.56 3.02 25.89
C VAL A 76 7.68 3.18 27.12
N ASP A 77 6.41 3.50 26.94
CA ASP A 77 5.46 3.58 28.04
C ASP A 77 4.75 2.23 28.30
N LEU A 78 4.13 2.10 29.48
CA LEU A 78 3.46 0.87 29.88
C LEU A 78 2.26 0.53 28.98
N ARG A 79 1.60 1.54 28.41
CA ARG A 79 0.44 1.36 27.53
C ARG A 79 0.88 0.80 26.18
N ALA A 80 1.89 1.39 25.57
CA ALA A 80 2.51 0.92 24.32
C ALA A 80 2.98 -0.54 24.42
N VAL A 81 3.52 -0.96 25.57
CA VAL A 81 3.88 -2.37 25.82
C VAL A 81 2.64 -3.27 25.88
N ASN A 82 1.59 -2.86 26.61
CA ASN A 82 0.34 -3.63 26.68
C ASN A 82 -0.31 -3.77 25.29
N ASP A 83 -0.37 -2.68 24.54
CA ASP A 83 -0.93 -2.63 23.19
C ASP A 83 -0.13 -3.52 22.23
N SER A 84 1.20 -3.46 22.30
CA SER A 84 2.09 -4.30 21.49
C SER A 84 1.91 -5.80 21.79
N VAL A 85 1.77 -6.18 23.05
CA VAL A 85 1.55 -7.58 23.46
C VAL A 85 0.15 -8.05 23.04
N ALA A 86 -0.87 -7.21 23.17
CA ALA A 86 -2.22 -7.52 22.69
C ALA A 86 -2.23 -7.67 21.15
N ALA A 87 -1.60 -6.76 20.43
CA ALA A 87 -1.47 -6.77 18.97
C ALA A 87 -0.65 -7.96 18.44
N ASN A 88 0.23 -8.56 19.24
CA ASN A 88 1.00 -9.76 18.86
C ASN A 88 0.49 -11.07 19.49
N ARG A 89 -0.56 -11.03 20.31
CA ARG A 89 -1.17 -12.25 20.87
C ARG A 89 -1.63 -13.17 19.74
N ALA A 90 -1.17 -14.42 19.78
CA ALA A 90 -1.68 -15.46 18.90
C ALA A 90 -3.16 -15.71 19.22
N SER A 91 -4.05 -15.29 18.33
CA SER A 91 -5.48 -15.59 18.37
C SER A 91 -5.90 -16.06 16.99
N THR A 92 -6.63 -17.16 16.92
CA THR A 92 -7.15 -17.70 15.66
C THR A 92 -8.12 -16.72 14.99
N ASP A 93 -8.82 -15.91 15.79
CA ASP A 93 -9.82 -14.96 15.32
C ASP A 93 -9.23 -13.61 14.86
N LYS A 94 -7.90 -13.45 14.85
CA LYS A 94 -7.27 -12.16 14.51
C LYS A 94 -7.34 -11.81 13.03
N TYR A 95 -7.47 -12.83 12.18
CA TYR A 95 -7.42 -12.69 10.73
C TYR A 95 -8.74 -13.19 10.14
N ALA A 96 -9.78 -12.36 10.20
CA ALA A 96 -11.02 -12.64 9.51
C ALA A 96 -10.81 -12.52 7.99
N PHE A 97 -10.84 -13.66 7.29
CA PHE A 97 -10.67 -13.69 5.85
C PHE A 97 -11.98 -13.34 5.14
N SER A 98 -12.01 -12.18 4.48
CA SER A 98 -13.15 -11.79 3.65
C SER A 98 -12.98 -12.30 2.23
N VAL A 99 -13.68 -13.39 1.91
CA VAL A 99 -13.75 -13.93 0.53
C VAL A 99 -14.30 -12.89 -0.44
N LEU A 100 -15.25 -12.06 0.00
CA LEU A 100 -15.81 -10.99 -0.82
C LEU A 100 -14.75 -9.94 -1.17
N SER A 101 -13.97 -9.48 -0.19
CA SER A 101 -12.88 -8.51 -0.42
C SER A 101 -11.81 -9.08 -1.36
N LEU A 102 -11.52 -10.38 -1.26
CA LEU A 102 -10.62 -11.07 -2.19
C LEU A 102 -11.15 -11.01 -3.62
N VAL A 103 -12.42 -11.39 -3.82
CA VAL A 103 -13.05 -11.42 -5.15
C VAL A 103 -13.13 -10.02 -5.75
N VAL A 104 -13.50 -9.01 -4.96
CA VAL A 104 -13.55 -7.61 -5.40
C VAL A 104 -12.17 -7.13 -5.84
N THR A 105 -11.14 -7.41 -5.05
CA THR A 105 -9.76 -7.02 -5.39
C THR A 105 -9.30 -7.71 -6.67
N ALA A 106 -9.56 -9.01 -6.82
CA ALA A 106 -9.25 -9.75 -8.04
C ALA A 106 -9.98 -9.17 -9.26
N ALA A 107 -11.26 -8.83 -9.12
CA ALA A 107 -12.05 -8.23 -10.19
C ALA A 107 -11.48 -6.87 -10.62
N ILE A 108 -11.06 -6.02 -9.69
CA ILE A 108 -10.42 -4.72 -9.99
C ILE A 108 -9.12 -4.93 -10.77
N ILE A 109 -8.27 -5.87 -10.34
CA ILE A 109 -7.00 -6.18 -11.03
C ILE A 109 -7.27 -6.65 -12.46
N ILE A 110 -8.24 -7.57 -12.63
CA ILE A 110 -8.61 -8.10 -13.95
C ILE A 110 -9.17 -6.99 -14.85
N ALA A 111 -10.06 -6.15 -14.33
CA ALA A 111 -10.63 -5.03 -15.07
C ALA A 111 -9.56 -4.04 -15.53
N TYR A 112 -8.62 -3.69 -14.64
CA TYR A 112 -7.48 -2.85 -14.98
C TYR A 112 -6.61 -3.48 -16.06
N MET A 113 -6.28 -4.78 -15.95
CA MET A 113 -5.50 -5.47 -16.97
C MET A 113 -6.20 -5.53 -18.32
N ALA A 114 -7.50 -5.84 -18.34
CA ALA A 114 -8.30 -5.83 -19.56
C ALA A 114 -8.31 -4.45 -20.23
N PHE A 115 -8.41 -3.37 -19.44
CA PHE A 115 -8.33 -2.00 -19.91
C PHE A 115 -6.97 -1.67 -20.53
N VAL A 116 -5.88 -1.98 -19.83
CA VAL A 116 -4.51 -1.78 -20.33
C VAL A 116 -4.31 -2.52 -21.64
N TYR A 117 -4.65 -3.82 -21.70
CA TYR A 117 -4.52 -4.60 -22.93
C TYR A 117 -5.30 -3.99 -24.09
N ARG A 118 -6.54 -3.56 -23.86
CA ARG A 118 -7.37 -2.96 -24.90
C ARG A 118 -6.76 -1.68 -25.47
N LEU A 119 -6.22 -0.81 -24.60
CA LEU A 119 -5.53 0.41 -25.04
C LEU A 119 -4.22 0.09 -25.75
N SER A 120 -3.44 -0.86 -25.22
CA SER A 120 -2.18 -1.28 -25.84
C SER A 120 -2.39 -1.79 -27.26
N PHE A 121 -3.43 -2.60 -27.54
CA PHE A 121 -3.68 -3.07 -28.91
C PHE A 121 -3.91 -1.93 -29.92
N LYS A 122 -4.52 -0.82 -29.49
CA LYS A 122 -4.71 0.34 -30.34
C LYS A 122 -3.37 0.99 -30.69
N GLU A 123 -2.55 1.28 -29.68
CA GLU A 123 -1.26 1.93 -29.86
C GLU A 123 -0.27 1.05 -30.65
N TYR A 124 -0.24 -0.26 -30.36
CA TYR A 124 0.57 -1.21 -31.13
C TYR A 124 0.18 -1.22 -32.61
N ARG A 125 -1.13 -1.18 -32.92
CA ARG A 125 -1.59 -1.13 -34.31
C ARG A 125 -1.18 0.16 -34.99
N GLU A 126 -1.31 1.30 -34.32
CA GLU A 126 -0.88 2.60 -34.85
C GLU A 126 0.64 2.62 -35.14
N VAL A 127 1.46 2.07 -34.25
CA VAL A 127 2.91 1.95 -34.46
C VAL A 127 3.24 1.03 -35.63
N ILE A 128 2.51 -0.09 -35.78
CA ILE A 128 2.69 -1.00 -36.92
C ILE A 128 2.32 -0.30 -38.22
N GLU A 129 1.21 0.44 -38.25
CA GLU A 129 0.78 1.19 -39.43
C GLU A 129 1.77 2.32 -39.78
N GLU A 130 2.39 2.96 -38.80
CA GLU A 130 3.44 3.97 -39.03
C GLU A 130 4.73 3.34 -39.61
N LYS A 131 5.17 2.19 -39.08
CA LYS A 131 6.45 1.56 -39.49
C LYS A 131 6.34 0.69 -40.74
N PHE A 132 5.17 0.10 -40.99
CA PHE A 132 4.97 -0.91 -42.03
C PHE A 132 3.85 -0.57 -43.03
N GLY A 133 3.12 0.53 -42.81
CA GLY A 133 2.02 0.96 -43.67
C GLY A 133 0.66 0.33 -43.29
N PRO A 134 -0.44 0.78 -43.93
CA PRO A 134 -1.77 0.28 -43.63
C PRO A 134 -1.87 -1.23 -43.86
N SER A 135 -2.51 -1.95 -42.94
CA SER A 135 -2.77 -3.37 -43.15
C SER A 135 -3.67 -3.57 -44.39
N GLU A 136 -3.24 -4.38 -45.35
CA GLU A 136 -3.95 -4.61 -46.62
C GLU A 136 -5.31 -5.33 -46.46
N GLY A 137 -5.70 -5.72 -45.23
CA GLY A 137 -6.91 -6.48 -44.92
C GLY A 137 -8.22 -5.69 -44.84
N GLY A 138 -8.23 -4.41 -45.21
CA GLY A 138 -9.41 -3.54 -45.10
C GLY A 138 -10.06 -3.11 -46.42
N ARG A 139 -9.66 -3.68 -47.56
CA ARG A 139 -10.24 -3.37 -48.89
C ARG A 139 -10.85 -4.60 -49.56
N THR A 140 -11.91 -5.13 -48.99
CA THR A 140 -12.99 -5.86 -49.69
C THR A 140 -14.29 -5.65 -48.95
#